data_AF-A0A3A4NIX7-F1
#
_entry.id   AF-A0A3A4NIX7-F1
#
_cell.length_a   1.000
_cell.length_b   1.000
_cell.length_c   1.000
_cell.angle_alpha   90.00
_cell.angle_beta   90.00
_cell.angle_gamma   90.00
#
_symmetry.space_group_name_H-M   'P 1'
#
loop_
_entity.id
_entity.type
_entity.pdbx_description
1 polymer ?
#
loop_
_entity_poly.entity_id
_entity_poly.type
_entity_poly.pdbx_seq_one_letter_code
_entity_poly.pdbx_strand_id
1 'polypeptide(L)' 'MMFEYMDRMVMFKDTPEGLTADMSWLKEAGEDGWEVVSSIPLIAPNRDGIAYGTVGCQILLKRVKRTQ' A
#
# COMPACT_ATOMS: atom_id res chain seq x y z
N MET A 1 1.88 -24.41 -8.75
CA MET A 1 2.10 -22.96 -8.93
C MET A 1 2.47 -22.39 -7.57
N MET A 2 3.65 -21.80 -7.42
CA MET A 2 4.10 -21.19 -6.17
C MET A 2 3.93 -19.67 -6.28
N PHE A 3 3.46 -19.01 -5.23
CA PHE A 3 3.26 -17.57 -5.22
C PHE A 3 4.31 -16.89 -4.34
N GLU A 4 4.68 -15.68 -4.74
CA GLU A 4 5.45 -14.74 -3.93
C GLU A 4 4.52 -13.61 -3.49
N TYR A 5 4.75 -13.09 -2.29
CA TYR A 5 3.99 -11.98 -1.71
C TYR A 5 4.96 -10.88 -1.31
N MET A 6 4.52 -9.64 -1.51
CA MET A 6 5.22 -8.44 -1.06
C MET A 6 4.18 -7.55 -0.39
N ASP A 7 4.57 -6.92 0.70
CA ASP A 7 3.75 -5.94 1.39
C ASP A 7 4.49 -4.61 1.49
N ARG A 8 3.75 -3.51 1.39
CA ARG A 8 4.31 -2.16 1.53
C ARG A 8 3.35 -1.26 2.28
N MET A 9 3.83 -0.72 3.39
CA MET A 9 3.15 0.35 4.10
C MET A 9 3.41 1.69 3.42
N VAL A 10 2.36 2.41 3.09
CA VAL A 10 2.41 3.75 2.50
C VAL A 10 1.75 4.71 3.48
N MET A 11 2.54 5.59 4.08
CA MET A 11 2.03 6.67 4.93
C MET A 11 1.75 7.89 4.07
N PHE A 12 0.58 8.50 4.27
CA PHE A 12 0.23 9.74 3.62
C PHE A 12 0.99 10.91 4.26
N LYS A 13 1.31 11.90 3.43
CA LYS A 13 1.92 13.16 3.83
C LYS A 13 0.91 14.27 3.66
N ASP A 14 1.00 15.27 4.53
CA ASP A 14 0.20 16.47 4.42
C ASP A 14 0.72 17.33 3.26
N THR A 15 -0.12 17.54 2.25
CA THR A 15 0.15 18.40 1.09
C THR A 15 -0.98 19.42 0.94
N PRO A 16 -0.82 20.49 0.13
CA PRO A 16 -1.90 21.44 -0.13
C PRO A 16 -3.19 20.81 -0.69
N GLU A 17 -3.07 19.63 -1.31
CA GLU A 17 -4.18 18.84 -1.85
C GLU A 17 -4.80 17.87 -0.82
N GLY A 18 -4.24 17.80 0.39
CA GLY A 18 -4.65 16.92 1.48
C GLY A 18 -3.64 15.82 1.80
N LEU A 19 -4.10 14.76 2.47
CA LEU A 19 -3.27 13.60 2.80
C LEU A 19 -3.05 12.73 1.57
N THR A 20 -1.84 12.78 1.00
CA THR A 20 -1.50 12.07 -0.24
C THR A 20 -0.15 11.33 -0.14
N ALA A 21 0.09 10.37 -1.04
CA ALA A 21 1.38 9.71 -1.19
C ALA A 21 1.67 9.46 -2.67
N ASP A 22 2.96 9.44 -3.02
CA ASP A 22 3.38 9.03 -4.35
C ASP A 22 3.25 7.50 -4.51
N MET A 23 2.60 7.10 -5.60
CA MET A 23 2.26 5.71 -5.92
C MET A 23 2.95 5.23 -7.20
N SER A 24 3.91 6.00 -7.73
CA SER A 24 4.69 5.67 -8.93
C SER A 24 5.29 4.27 -8.91
N TRP A 25 5.74 3.81 -7.74
CA TRP A 25 6.31 2.48 -7.51
C TRP A 25 5.37 1.32 -7.85
N LEU A 26 4.04 1.51 -7.85
CA LEU A 26 3.10 0.47 -8.27
C LEU A 26 3.24 0.14 -9.74
N LYS A 27 3.62 1.12 -10.57
CA LYS A 27 3.88 0.92 -11.99
C LYS A 27 5.08 -0.01 -12.19
N GLU A 28 6.19 0.29 -11.53
CA GLU A 28 7.42 -0.52 -11.57
C GLU A 28 7.13 -1.95 -11.06
N ALA A 29 6.38 -2.08 -9.96
CA ALA A 29 5.97 -3.38 -9.45
C ALA A 29 5.12 -4.17 -10.47
N GLY A 30 4.20 -3.50 -11.16
CA GLY A 30 3.39 -4.09 -12.23
C GLY A 30 4.22 -4.56 -13.43
N GLU A 31 5.24 -3.78 -13.83
CA GLU A 31 6.19 -4.16 -14.89
C GLU A 31 7.01 -5.41 -14.51
N ASP A 32 7.29 -5.61 -13.22
CA ASP A 32 7.92 -6.81 -12.65
C ASP A 32 6.95 -8.00 -12.45
N GLY A 33 5.69 -7.85 -12.85
CA GLY A 33 4.66 -8.87 -12.78
C GLY A 33 3.99 -9.02 -11.41
N TRP A 34 4.13 -8.02 -10.53
CA TRP A 34 3.36 -7.96 -9.28
C TRP A 34 1.96 -7.42 -9.51
N GLU A 35 0.97 -8.08 -8.91
CA GLU A 35 -0.43 -7.68 -8.93
C GLU A 35 -0.86 -7.24 -7.53
N VAL A 36 -1.55 -6.10 -7.43
CA VAL A 36 -2.16 -5.66 -6.17
C VAL A 36 -3.34 -6.57 -5.85
N VAL A 37 -3.28 -7.21 -4.68
CA VAL A 37 -4.33 -8.13 -4.21
C VAL A 37 -5.09 -7.59 -3.01
N SER A 38 -4.55 -6.59 -2.30
CA SER A 38 -5.26 -5.91 -1.22
C SER A 38 -4.69 -4.51 -0.96
N SER A 39 -5.56 -3.61 -0.50
CA SER A 39 -5.20 -2.30 0.04
C SER A 39 -6.00 -2.09 1.32
N ILE A 40 -5.30 -1.99 2.44
CA ILE A 40 -5.88 -1.92 3.78
C ILE A 40 -5.64 -0.51 4.33
N PRO A 41 -6.68 0.28 4.64
CA PRO A 41 -6.50 1.61 5.19
C PRO A 41 -5.88 1.55 6.59
N LEU A 42 -4.91 2.44 6.84
CA LEU A 42 -4.33 2.65 8.16
C LEU A 42 -5.07 3.80 8.83
N ILE A 43 -5.66 3.53 9.98
CA ILE A 43 -6.44 4.52 10.74
C ILE A 43 -5.65 4.92 11.98
N ALA A 44 -5.37 6.20 12.15
CA ALA A 44 -4.77 6.73 13.37
C ALA A 44 -5.85 7.36 14.27
N PRO A 45 -6.02 6.88 15.51
CA PRO A 45 -6.84 7.56 16.49
C PRO A 45 -6.15 8.81 17.04
N ASN A 46 -6.93 9.83 17.42
CA ASN A 46 -6.41 10.96 18.19
C ASN A 46 -6.15 10.54 19.66
N ARG A 47 -5.73 11.50 20.49
CA ARG A 47 -5.46 11.27 21.93
C ARG A 47 -6.69 10.78 22.71
N ASP A 48 -7.89 11.02 22.21
CA ASP A 48 -9.16 10.59 22.81
C ASP A 48 -9.63 9.22 22.27
N GLY A 49 -8.83 8.57 21.42
CA GLY A 49 -9.17 7.27 20.81
C GLY A 49 -10.13 7.36 19.62
N ILE A 50 -10.48 8.57 19.18
CA ILE A 50 -11.41 8.79 18.07
C ILE A 50 -10.63 8.69 16.75
N ALA A 51 -11.10 7.87 15.82
CA ALA A 51 -10.51 7.77 14.49
C ALA A 51 -10.80 9.02 13.67
N TYR A 52 -9.75 9.77 13.29
CA TYR A 52 -9.90 11.01 12.51
C TYR A 52 -9.67 10.86 11.01
N GLY A 53 -9.27 9.68 10.54
CA GLY A 53 -9.18 9.39 9.11
C GLY A 53 -8.12 8.36 8.74
N THR A 54 -8.01 8.13 7.44
CA THR A 54 -6.99 7.27 6.85
C THR A 54 -5.67 8.03 6.75
N VAL A 55 -4.65 7.55 7.45
CA VAL A 55 -3.30 8.15 7.46
C VAL A 55 -2.32 7.44 6.53
N GLY A 56 -2.77 6.37 5.90
CA GLY A 56 -1.97 5.57 4.98
C GLY A 56 -2.70 4.32 4.53
N CYS A 57 -2.01 3.45 3.81
CA CYS A 57 -2.50 2.13 3.46
C CYS A 57 -1.38 1.08 3.53
N GLN A 58 -1.73 -0.13 3.93
CA GLN A 58 -0.92 -1.32 3.72
C GLN A 58 -1.35 -1.96 2.40
N ILE A 59 -0.43 -2.05 1.45
CA ILE A 59 -0.69 -2.66 0.14
C ILE A 59 -0.05 -4.04 0.10
N LEU A 60 -0.82 -5.03 -0.33
CA LEU A 60 -0.35 -6.39 -0.55
C LEU A 60 -0.32 -6.68 -2.05
N LEU A 61 0.79 -7.22 -2.50
CA LEU A 61 1.02 -7.64 -3.86
C LEU A 61 1.33 -9.13 -3.90
N LYS A 62 0.99 -9.75 -5.03
CA LYS A 62 1.20 -11.16 -5.30
C LYS A 62 1.76 -11.32 -6.71
N ARG A 63 2.63 -12.30 -6.92
CA ARG A 63 2.99 -12.77 -8.26
C ARG A 63 3.23 -14.26 -8.29
N VAL A 64 3.18 -14.85 -9.48
CA VAL A 64 3.61 -16.24 -9.69
C VAL A 64 5.14 -16.30 -9.60
N LYS A 65 5.67 -17.18 -8.75
CA LYS A 65 7.10 -17.45 -8.68
C LYS A 65 7.55 -18.03 -10.01
N ARG A 66 8.47 -17.35 -10.69
CA ARG A 66 9.13 -17.89 -11.87
C ARG A 66 9.95 -19.10 -11.43
N THR A 67 9.53 -20.31 -11.81
CA THR A 67 10.40 -21.48 -11.78
C THR A 67 11.51 -21.23 -12.79
N GLN A 68 12.76 -21.24 -12.32
CA GLN A 68 13.94 -21.31 -13.20
C GLN A 68 13.88 -22.59 -14.03
#